data_AF-A0A2V6H961-F1
#
_entry.id   AF-A0A2V6H961-F1
#
_cell.length_a   1.000
_cell.length_b   1.000
_cell.length_c   1.000
_cell.angle_alpha   90.00
_cell.angle_beta   90.00
_cell.angle_gamma   90.00
#
_symmetry.space_group_name_H-M   'P 1'
#
loop_
_entity.id
_entity.type
_entity.pdbx_description
1 polymer ?
#
loop_
_entity_poly.entity_id
_entity_poly.type
_entity_poly.pdbx_seq_one_letter_code
_entity_poly.pdbx_strand_id
1 'polypeptide(L)'
;EINPNSATAHNYLGITASQKGRQQEAEKEMLQAITEDPNYADAHFNLAVILITTQPPSRELAREHYARATALGTQPSPSLERLLQ
;
A
#
# COMPACT_ATOMS: atom_id res chain seq x y z
N GLU A 1 -25.26 -3.28 -2.99
CA GLU A 1 -24.23 -4.21 -3.52
C GLU A 1 -22.86 -3.71 -3.10
N ILE A 2 -22.05 -4.55 -2.46
CA ILE A 2 -20.62 -4.29 -2.31
C ILE A 2 -19.98 -4.91 -3.54
N ASN A 3 -19.42 -4.11 -4.43
CA ASN A 3 -18.70 -4.62 -5.59
C ASN A 3 -17.40 -5.30 -5.08
N PRO A 4 -17.29 -6.64 -5.18
CA PRO A 4 -16.12 -7.36 -4.68
C PRO A 4 -14.84 -7.06 -5.49
N ASN A 5 -14.96 -6.40 -6.65
CA ASN A 5 -13.86 -5.96 -7.50
C ASN A 5 -13.61 -4.45 -7.37
N SER A 6 -13.89 -3.86 -6.22
CA SER A 6 -13.59 -2.44 -5.97
C SER A 6 -12.18 -2.27 -5.39
N ALA A 7 -11.58 -1.10 -5.62
CA ALA A 7 -10.29 -0.73 -5.04
C ALA A 7 -10.27 -0.95 -3.51
N THR A 8 -11.38 -0.63 -2.83
CA THR A 8 -11.56 -0.85 -1.39
C THR A 8 -11.51 -2.33 -0.99
N ALA A 9 -12.11 -3.22 -1.77
CA ALA A 9 -12.09 -4.66 -1.49
C ALA A 9 -10.66 -5.22 -1.57
N HIS A 10 -9.94 -4.87 -2.65
CA HIS A 10 -8.53 -5.23 -2.82
C HIS A 10 -7.65 -4.65 -1.69
N ASN A 11 -7.89 -3.42 -1.26
CA ASN A 11 -7.19 -2.85 -0.11
C ASN A 11 -7.40 -3.67 1.17
N TYR A 12 -8.63 -4.08 1.48
CA TYR A 12 -8.89 -4.92 2.66
C TYR A 12 -8.28 -6.32 2.55
N LEU A 13 -8.31 -6.93 1.37
CA LEU A 13 -7.65 -8.21 1.10
C LEU A 13 -6.15 -8.10 1.33
N GLY A 14 -5.51 -7.04 0.81
CA GLY A 14 -4.07 -6.84 0.98
C GLY A 14 -3.67 -6.59 2.43
N ILE A 15 -4.43 -5.79 3.18
CA ILE A 15 -4.22 -5.63 4.64
C ILE A 15 -4.32 -6.99 5.35
N THR A 16 -5.35 -7.78 5.02
CA THR A 16 -5.56 -9.10 5.62
C THR A 16 -4.43 -10.07 5.28
N ALA A 17 -3.93 -10.04 4.05
CA ALA A 17 -2.81 -10.87 3.61
C ALA A 17 -1.51 -10.47 4.32
N SER A 18 -1.25 -9.17 4.49
CA SER A 18 -0.08 -8.65 5.19
C SER A 18 -0.08 -9.07 6.66
N GLN A 19 -1.24 -8.98 7.34
CA GLN A 19 -1.40 -9.46 8.72
C GLN A 19 -1.14 -10.96 8.88
N LYS A 20 -1.37 -11.75 7.83
CA LYS A 20 -1.07 -13.20 7.79
C LYS A 20 0.38 -13.50 7.38
N GLY A 21 1.22 -12.48 7.23
CA GLY A 21 2.61 -12.63 6.79
C GLY A 21 2.78 -12.93 5.30
N ARG A 22 1.70 -12.84 4.50
CA ARG A 22 1.70 -13.17 3.07
C ARG A 22 2.01 -11.92 2.25
N GLN A 23 3.24 -11.42 2.36
CA GLN A 23 3.59 -10.10 1.81
C GLN A 23 3.44 -10.01 0.29
N GLN A 24 3.75 -11.08 -0.47
CA GLN A 24 3.56 -11.08 -1.92
C GLN A 24 2.07 -10.99 -2.32
N GLU A 25 1.19 -11.67 -1.58
CA GLU A 25 -0.26 -11.58 -1.80
C GLU A 25 -0.75 -10.17 -1.43
N ALA A 26 -0.26 -9.61 -0.32
CA ALA A 26 -0.59 -8.25 0.09
C ALA A 26 -0.21 -7.19 -0.95
N GLU A 27 1.00 -7.27 -1.48
CA GLU A 27 1.50 -6.38 -2.54
C GLU A 27 0.62 -6.47 -3.79
N LYS A 28 0.30 -7.68 -4.24
CA LYS A 28 -0.56 -7.90 -5.41
C LYS A 28 -1.93 -7.26 -5.24
N GLU A 29 -2.56 -7.44 -4.09
CA GLU A 29 -3.88 -6.86 -3.82
C GLU A 29 -3.81 -5.33 -3.75
N MET A 30 -2.75 -4.74 -3.19
CA MET A 30 -2.57 -3.28 -3.22
C MET A 30 -2.39 -2.74 -4.64
N LEU A 31 -1.63 -3.45 -5.49
CA LEU A 31 -1.46 -3.07 -6.89
C LEU A 31 -2.79 -3.15 -7.65
N GLN A 32 -3.64 -4.13 -7.35
CA GLN A 32 -4.97 -4.21 -7.94
C GLN A 32 -5.85 -3.05 -7.46
N ALA A 33 -5.79 -2.70 -6.17
CA ALA A 33 -6.52 -1.54 -5.64
C ALA A 33 -6.12 -0.23 -6.36
N ILE A 34 -4.83 -0.05 -6.62
CA ILE A 34 -4.28 1.11 -7.37
C ILE A 34 -4.67 1.05 -8.85
N THR A 35 -4.79 -0.14 -9.43
CA THR A 35 -5.23 -0.30 -10.83
C THR A 35 -6.69 0.12 -11.00
N GLU A 36 -7.55 -0.25 -10.04
CA GLU A 36 -8.96 0.13 -10.02
C GLU A 36 -9.16 1.62 -9.68
N ASP A 37 -8.38 2.15 -8.74
CA ASP A 37 -8.36 3.57 -8.39
C ASP A 37 -6.92 4.09 -8.20
N PRO A 38 -6.32 4.71 -9.23
CA PRO A 38 -4.96 5.27 -9.17
C PRO A 38 -4.80 6.44 -8.20
N ASN A 39 -5.89 6.96 -7.65
CA ASN A 39 -5.90 8.03 -6.65
C ASN A 39 -6.27 7.51 -5.26
N TYR A 40 -6.31 6.19 -5.06
CA TYR A 40 -6.60 5.63 -3.75
C TYR A 40 -5.42 5.78 -2.80
N ALA A 41 -5.45 6.88 -2.04
CA ALA A 41 -4.37 7.31 -1.15
C ALA A 41 -3.96 6.22 -0.14
N ASP A 42 -4.94 5.52 0.45
CA ASP A 42 -4.68 4.45 1.43
C ASP A 42 -3.98 3.24 0.82
N ALA A 43 -4.33 2.85 -0.42
CA ALA A 43 -3.69 1.73 -1.10
C ALA A 43 -2.21 2.04 -1.40
N HIS A 44 -1.90 3.27 -1.81
CA HIS A 44 -0.53 3.74 -1.95
C HIS A 44 0.24 3.75 -0.61
N PHE A 45 -0.39 4.22 0.47
CA PHE A 45 0.23 4.20 1.80
C PHE A 45 0.53 2.77 2.27
N ASN A 46 -0.44 1.86 2.15
CA ASN A 46 -0.30 0.47 2.55
C ASN A 46 0.75 -0.27 1.71
N LEU A 47 0.80 -0.01 0.41
CA LEU A 47 1.84 -0.56 -0.47
C LEU A 47 3.24 -0.08 -0.05
N ALA A 48 3.40 1.20 0.32
CA ALA A 48 4.67 1.70 0.82
C ALA A 48 5.12 0.98 2.10
N VAL A 49 4.19 0.71 3.02
CA VAL A 49 4.45 -0.07 4.25
C VAL A 49 4.84 -1.51 3.93
N ILE A 50 4.15 -2.16 2.98
CA ILE A 50 4.48 -3.54 2.57
C ILE A 50 5.89 -3.57 1.96
N LEU A 51 6.19 -2.68 1.00
CA LEU A 51 7.47 -2.64 0.30
C LEU A 51 8.67 -2.34 1.20
N ILE A 52 8.48 -1.56 2.28
CA ILE A 52 9.57 -1.28 3.24
C ILE A 52 9.76 -2.38 4.28
N THR A 53 8.75 -3.24 4.49
CA THR A 53 8.78 -4.36 5.44
C THR A 53 8.99 -5.72 4.78
N THR A 54 9.02 -5.80 3.45
CA THR A 54 9.40 -7.00 2.71
C THR A 54 10.92 -7.26 2.79
N GLN A 55 11.32 -8.48 2.46
CA GLN A 55 12.73 -8.89 2.46
C GLN A 55 13.10 -9.43 1.07
N PRO A 56 14.02 -8.80 0.32
CA PRO A 56 14.67 -7.53 0.63
C PRO A 56 13.67 -6.34 0.53
N PRO A 57 13.90 -5.26 1.29
CA PRO A 57 13.02 -4.09 1.24
C PRO A 57 13.28 -3.27 -0.03
N SER A 58 12.18 -2.84 -0.67
CA SER A 58 12.18 -2.00 -1.86
C SER A 58 12.00 -0.52 -1.46
N ARG A 59 13.05 0.09 -0.91
CA ARG A 59 13.00 1.49 -0.39
C ARG A 59 12.56 2.51 -1.44
N GLU A 60 13.03 2.36 -2.68
CA GLU A 60 12.75 3.29 -3.76
C GLU A 60 11.26 3.32 -4.11
N LEU A 61 10.69 2.14 -4.40
CA LEU A 61 9.26 1.99 -4.68
C LEU A 61 8.39 2.37 -3.48
N ALA A 62 8.82 2.04 -2.26
CA ALA A 62 8.11 2.43 -1.05
C ALA A 62 8.03 3.97 -0.92
N ARG A 63 9.13 4.67 -1.22
CA ARG A 63 9.17 6.15 -1.20
C ARG A 63 8.27 6.76 -2.26
N GLU A 64 8.22 6.19 -3.46
CA GLU A 64 7.33 6.66 -4.53
C GLU A 64 5.87 6.57 -4.13
N HIS A 65 5.44 5.41 -3.62
CA HIS A 65 4.06 5.22 -3.20
C HIS A 65 3.71 6.05 -1.96
N TYR A 66 4.63 6.24 -1.02
CA TYR A 66 4.41 7.14 0.12
C TYR A 66 4.27 8.61 -0.32
N ALA A 67 5.09 9.06 -1.26
CA ALA A 67 4.98 10.40 -1.84
C ALA A 67 3.63 10.59 -2.58
N ARG A 68 3.17 9.54 -3.29
CA ARG A 68 1.86 9.57 -3.94
C ARG A 68 0.72 9.63 -2.93
N ALA A 69 0.77 8.82 -1.87
CA ALA A 69 -0.24 8.81 -0.81
C ALA A 69 -0.39 10.19 -0.14
N THR A 70 0.74 10.80 0.23
CA THR A 70 0.76 12.14 0.85
C THR A 70 0.25 13.23 -0.10
N ALA A 71 0.61 13.17 -1.39
CA ALA A 71 0.07 14.10 -2.40
C ALA A 71 -1.45 13.95 -2.60
N LEU A 72 -2.00 12.75 -2.36
CA LEU A 72 -3.43 12.45 -2.42
C LEU A 72 -4.17 12.77 -1.11
N GLY A 73 -3.47 13.21 -0.06
CA GLY A 73 -4.05 13.70 1.18
C GLY A 73 -3.94 12.77 2.39
N THR A 74 -3.19 11.66 2.32
CA THR A 74 -2.88 10.89 3.54
C THR A 74 -1.99 11.70 4.47
N GLN A 75 -2.22 11.60 5.79
CA GLN A 75 -1.35 12.25 6.75
C GLN A 75 0.05 11.62 6.73
N PRO A 76 1.12 12.45 6.74
CA PRO A 76 2.48 11.94 6.85
C PRO A 76 2.67 11.11 8.12
N SER A 77 3.44 10.02 8.02
CA SER A 77 3.82 9.16 9.12
C SER A 77 5.31 9.33 9.43
N PRO A 78 5.69 10.01 10.53
CA PRO A 78 7.09 10.21 10.90
C PRO A 78 7.87 8.90 11.15
N SER A 79 7.15 7.83 11.47
CA SER A 79 7.73 6.49 11.62
C SER A 79 8.08 5.88 10.26
N LEU A 80 7.20 6.03 9.27
CA LEU A 80 7.44 5.55 7.92
C LEU A 80 8.53 6.38 7.23
N GLU A 81 8.55 7.70 7.42
CA GLU A 81 9.60 8.59 6.89
C GLU A 81 11.00 8.17 7.33
N ARG A 82 11.17 7.82 8.62
CA ARG A 82 12.46 7.33 9.14
C ARG A 82 12.91 6.02 8.51
N LEU A 83 11.98 5.16 8.07
CA LEU A 83 12.31 3.90 7.39
C LEU A 83 12.67 4.13 5.91
N LEU A 84 12.18 5.22 5.32
CA LEU A 84 12.40 5.60 3.93
C LEU A 84 13.65 6.48 3.72
N GLN A 85 14.32 6.90 4.81
CA GLN A 85 15.59 7.63 4.80
C GLN A 85 16.80 6.72 4.53
#